data_AF-A0A377ELZ2-F1
#
_entry.id   AF-A0A377ELZ2-F1
#
_cell.length_a   1.000
_cell.length_b   1.000
_cell.length_c   1.000
_cell.angle_alpha   90.00
_cell.angle_beta   90.00
_cell.angle_gamma   90.00
#
_symmetry.space_group_name_H-M   'P 1'
#
loop_
_entity.id
_entity.type
_entity.pdbx_description
1 polymer ?
#
loop_
_entity_poly.entity_id
_entity_poly.type
_entity_poly.pdbx_seq_one_letter_code
_entity_poly.pdbx_strand_id
1 'polypeptide(L)'
;MYISLSTIFFICLAIWLLRIWQDCSVSHAAAVRNKNALIKEAENVVLSMDHLSWTEMTTGQQEVYECAIERLRLLKSYKKNHAPDSFPFLKEWPRWYDPKKATINR
;
A
#
# COMPACT_ATOMS: atom_id res chain seq x y z
N MET A 1 -5.39 14.62 -50.43
CA MET A 1 -5.34 15.21 -49.07
C MET A 1 -3.92 14.99 -48.55
N TYR A 2 -3.09 16.03 -48.48
CA TYR A 2 -1.70 15.89 -48.04
C TYR A 2 -1.63 16.08 -46.52
N ILE A 3 -1.19 15.04 -45.82
CA ILE A 3 -0.88 15.12 -44.39
C ILE A 3 0.47 15.83 -44.29
N SER A 4 0.49 17.01 -43.66
CA SER A 4 1.72 17.77 -43.45
C SER A 4 2.69 17.03 -42.51
N LEU A 5 3.99 17.21 -42.71
CA LEU A 5 5.00 16.57 -41.85
C LEU A 5 4.82 16.95 -40.37
N SER A 6 4.39 18.19 -40.10
CA SER A 6 4.05 18.68 -38.76
C SER A 6 2.90 17.90 -38.14
N THR A 7 1.84 17.60 -38.90
CA THR A 7 0.73 16.77 -38.40
C THR A 7 1.19 15.35 -38.02
N ILE A 8 2.11 14.74 -38.76
CA ILE A 8 2.68 13.42 -38.41
C ILE A 8 3.48 13.52 -37.10
N PHE A 9 4.32 14.55 -36.97
CA PHE A 9 5.10 14.79 -35.75
C PHE A 9 4.20 14.96 -34.51
N PHE A 10 3.13 15.77 -34.61
CA PHE A 10 2.19 15.97 -33.50
C PHE A 10 1.45 14.68 -33.12
N ILE A 11 1.08 13.84 -34.09
CA ILE A 11 0.46 12.54 -33.82
C ILE A 11 1.44 11.63 -33.06
N CYS A 12 2.70 11.55 -33.50
CA CYS A 12 3.73 10.77 -32.80
C CYS A 12 3.96 11.28 -31.37
N LEU A 13 4.04 12.60 -31.19
CA LEU A 13 4.20 13.21 -29.87
C LEU A 13 3.00 12.90 -28.95
N ALA A 14 1.78 13.00 -29.46
CA ALA A 14 0.57 12.67 -28.70
C ALA A 14 0.55 11.20 -28.26
N ILE A 15 0.91 10.26 -29.14
CA ILE A 15 1.02 8.83 -28.81
C ILE A 15 2.07 8.61 -27.72
N TRP A 16 3.22 9.28 -27.81
CA TRP A 16 4.28 9.17 -26.82
C TRP A 16 3.86 9.70 -25.44
N LEU A 17 3.22 10.87 -25.39
CA LEU A 17 2.67 11.44 -24.16
C LEU A 17 1.59 10.55 -23.53
N LEU A 18 0.72 9.96 -24.35
CA LEU A 18 -0.31 9.02 -23.88
C LEU A 18 0.31 7.78 -23.23
N ARG A 19 1.39 7.24 -23.81
CA ARG A 19 2.11 6.10 -23.21
C ARG A 19 2.72 6.46 -21.85
N ILE A 20 3.40 7.59 -21.75
CA ILE A 20 3.98 8.03 -20.46
C ILE A 20 2.89 8.20 -19.41
N TRP A 21 1.76 8.82 -19.76
CA TRP A 21 0.67 8.99 -18.83
C TRP A 21 0.10 7.65 -18.38
N GLN A 22 -0.09 6.70 -19.29
CA GLN A 22 -0.53 5.34 -18.96
C GLN A 22 0.44 4.68 -17.97
N ASP A 23 1.74 4.72 -18.25
CA ASP A 23 2.77 4.11 -17.39
C ASP A 23 2.78 4.73 -15.98
N CYS A 24 2.75 6.07 -15.88
CA CYS A 24 2.64 6.77 -14.60
C CYS A 24 1.35 6.42 -13.85
N SER A 25 0.23 6.31 -14.56
CA SER A 25 -1.07 5.97 -13.96
C SER A 25 -1.10 4.55 -13.40
N VAL A 26 -0.47 3.60 -14.09
CA VAL A 26 -0.36 2.20 -13.67
C VAL A 26 0.53 2.08 -12.45
N SER A 27 1.70 2.73 -12.45
CA SER A 27 2.61 2.78 -11.30
C SER A 27 1.91 3.38 -10.08
N HIS A 28 1.22 4.52 -10.24
CA HIS A 28 0.47 5.14 -9.15
C HIS A 28 -0.64 4.23 -8.61
N ALA A 29 -1.42 3.60 -9.50
CA ALA A 29 -2.45 2.67 -9.11
C ALA A 29 -1.89 1.45 -8.34
N ALA A 30 -0.72 0.95 -8.74
CA ALA A 30 -0.03 -0.14 -8.04
C ALA A 30 0.43 0.30 -6.64
N ALA A 31 1.03 1.48 -6.49
CA ALA A 31 1.45 2.02 -5.19
C ALA A 31 0.26 2.21 -4.23
N VAL A 32 -0.87 2.73 -4.73
CA VAL A 32 -2.11 2.87 -3.95
C VAL A 32 -2.68 1.51 -3.54
N ARG A 33 -2.68 0.51 -4.43
CA ARG A 33 -3.12 -0.85 -4.09
C ARG A 33 -2.23 -1.48 -3.02
N ASN A 34 -0.91 -1.34 -3.14
CA ASN A 34 0.04 -1.83 -2.15
C ASN A 34 -0.21 -1.21 -0.77
N LYS A 35 -0.35 0.12 -0.73
CA LYS A 35 -0.70 0.85 0.50
C LYS A 35 -1.98 0.30 1.14
N ASN A 36 -3.05 0.15 0.36
CA ASN A 36 -4.33 -0.33 0.87
C ASN A 36 -4.24 -1.79 1.35
N ALA A 37 -3.45 -2.64 0.69
CA ALA A 37 -3.20 -4.00 1.14
C ALA A 37 -2.50 -4.04 2.50
N LEU A 38 -1.46 -3.21 2.69
CA LEU A 38 -0.74 -3.10 3.97
C LEU A 38 -1.62 -2.54 5.10
N ILE A 39 -2.50 -1.58 4.79
CA ILE A 39 -3.49 -1.06 5.75
C ILE A 39 -4.44 -2.19 6.17
N LYS A 40 -5.00 -2.91 5.19
CA LYS A 40 -5.94 -4.01 5.46
C LYS A 40 -5.28 -5.12 6.27
N GLU A 41 -4.02 -5.45 5.97
CA GLU A 41 -3.22 -6.40 6.74
C GLU A 41 -3.13 -5.98 8.21
N ALA A 42 -2.72 -4.75 8.50
CA ALA A 42 -2.60 -4.27 9.88
C ALA A 42 -3.97 -4.11 10.57
N GLU A 43 -5.02 -3.69 9.85
CA GLU A 43 -6.39 -3.64 10.37
C GLU A 43 -6.90 -5.03 10.76
N ASN A 44 -6.62 -6.06 9.97
CA ASN A 44 -7.00 -7.43 10.31
C ASN A 44 -6.35 -7.91 11.61
N VAL A 45 -5.08 -7.55 11.85
CA VAL A 45 -4.39 -7.89 13.09
C VAL A 45 -5.06 -7.24 14.29
N VAL A 46 -5.34 -5.93 14.21
CA VAL A 46 -6.04 -5.19 15.26
C VAL A 46 -7.42 -5.82 15.52
N LEU A 47 -8.21 -6.07 14.47
CA LEU A 47 -9.52 -6.69 14.58
C LEU A 47 -9.48 -8.11 15.17
N SER A 48 -8.42 -8.87 14.92
CA SER A 48 -8.26 -10.21 15.50
C SER A 48 -8.08 -10.18 17.02
N MET A 49 -7.71 -9.03 17.58
CA MET A 49 -7.44 -8.85 19.01
C MET A 49 -8.42 -7.89 19.69
N ASP A 50 -9.37 -7.32 18.96
CA ASP A 50 -10.32 -6.30 19.45
C ASP A 50 -11.27 -6.84 20.54
N HIS A 51 -11.44 -8.17 20.61
CA HIS A 51 -12.25 -8.84 21.63
C HIS A 51 -11.49 -9.10 22.94
N LEU A 52 -10.18 -8.87 22.98
CA LEU A 52 -9.33 -9.07 24.15
C LEU A 52 -9.03 -7.70 24.78
N SER A 53 -9.16 -7.60 26.10
CA SER A 53 -8.63 -6.45 26.81
C SER A 53 -7.10 -6.49 26.87
N TRP A 54 -6.46 -5.32 27.03
CA TRP A 54 -5.00 -5.22 27.08
C TRP A 54 -4.35 -6.17 28.09
N THR A 55 -4.98 -6.34 29.25
CA THR A 55 -4.50 -7.21 30.34
C THR A 55 -4.70 -8.71 30.07
N GLU A 56 -5.57 -9.07 29.13
CA GLU A 56 -5.81 -10.46 28.70
C GLU A 56 -4.90 -10.89 27.56
N MET A 57 -4.30 -9.93 26.83
CA MET A 57 -3.35 -10.23 25.78
C MET A 57 -2.03 -10.76 26.37
N THR A 58 -1.51 -11.81 25.75
CA THR A 58 -0.13 -12.26 26.01
C THR A 58 0.87 -11.18 25.57
N THR A 59 2.08 -11.19 26.13
CA THR A 59 3.15 -10.26 25.74
C THR A 59 3.44 -10.28 24.24
N GLY A 60 3.39 -11.45 23.59
CA GLY A 60 3.54 -11.55 22.14
C GLY A 60 2.38 -10.91 21.37
N GLN A 61 1.14 -11.07 21.84
CA GLN A 61 -0.03 -10.41 21.23
C GLN A 61 0.05 -8.89 21.38
N GLN A 62 0.46 -8.40 22.56
CA GLN A 62 0.67 -6.96 22.79
C GLN A 62 1.72 -6.39 21.83
N GLU A 63 2.86 -7.07 21.67
CA GLU A 63 3.93 -6.63 20.74
C GLU A 63 3.43 -6.54 19.29
N VAL A 64 2.68 -7.54 18.83
CA VAL A 64 2.09 -7.57 17.48
C VAL A 64 1.02 -6.49 17.32
N TYR A 65 0.18 -6.28 18.33
CA TYR A 65 -0.86 -5.26 18.33
C TYR A 65 -0.29 -3.85 18.27
N GLU A 66 0.72 -3.54 19.08
CA GLU A 66 1.44 -2.26 19.04
C GLU A 66 2.07 -2.02 17.67
N CYS A 67 2.73 -3.06 17.12
CA CYS A 67 3.29 -2.98 15.77
C CYS A 67 2.22 -2.69 14.71
N ALA A 68 1.05 -3.34 14.80
CA ALA A 68 -0.07 -3.10 13.89
C ALA A 68 -0.58 -1.66 13.98
N ILE A 69 -0.73 -1.11 15.19
CA ILE A 69 -1.15 0.29 15.41
C ILE A 69 -0.13 1.27 14.82
N GLU A 70 1.17 1.06 15.07
CA GLU A 70 2.22 1.94 14.52
C GLU A 70 2.26 1.89 12.99
N ARG A 71 2.13 0.70 12.40
CA ARG A 71 2.03 0.51 10.94
C ARG A 71 0.81 1.26 10.40
N LEU A 72 -0.35 1.16 11.04
CA LEU A 72 -1.55 1.89 10.63
C LEU A 72 -1.38 3.41 10.72
N ARG A 73 -0.79 3.90 11.81
CA ARG A 73 -0.52 5.33 12.00
C ARG A 73 0.37 5.86 10.88
N LEU A 74 1.47 5.15 10.57
CA LEU A 74 2.38 5.52 9.49
C LEU A 74 1.68 5.46 8.14
N LEU A 75 1.02 4.36 7.78
CA LEU A 75 0.36 4.19 6.49
C LEU A 75 -0.75 5.24 6.28
N LYS A 76 -1.53 5.55 7.31
CA LYS A 76 -2.59 6.57 7.25
C LYS A 76 -2.03 8.00 7.20
N SER A 77 -0.81 8.24 7.69
CA SER A 77 -0.17 9.56 7.61
C SER A 77 0.22 9.98 6.19
N TYR A 78 0.52 9.01 5.30
CA TYR A 78 0.79 9.31 3.90
C TYR A 78 -0.47 9.82 3.20
N LYS A 79 -0.35 10.91 2.43
CA LYS A 79 -1.46 11.40 1.59
C LYS A 79 -1.87 10.32 0.57
N LYS A 80 -3.17 10.22 0.28
CA LYS A 80 -3.74 9.24 -0.66
C LYS A 80 -3.05 9.26 -2.04
N ASN A 81 -2.69 10.45 -2.51
CA ASN A 81 -2.11 10.67 -3.84
C ASN A 81 -0.57 10.63 -3.84
N HIS A 82 0.07 10.42 -2.69
CA HIS A 82 1.52 10.36 -2.52
C HIS A 82 1.91 9.09 -1.77
N ALA A 83 1.33 7.95 -2.17
CA ALA A 83 1.82 6.65 -1.71
C ALA A 83 3.19 6.42 -2.36
N PRO A 84 4.27 6.36 -1.57
CA PRO A 84 5.58 6.01 -2.13
C PRO A 84 5.58 4.55 -2.60
N ASP A 85 6.44 4.21 -3.55
CA ASP A 85 6.58 2.84 -4.05
C ASP A 85 7.04 1.86 -2.96
N SER A 86 7.77 2.37 -1.96
CA SER A 86 8.20 1.63 -0.78
C SER A 86 7.94 2.44 0.50
N PHE A 87 7.72 1.74 1.63
CA PHE A 87 7.53 2.35 2.94
C PHE A 87 8.77 2.10 3.82
N PRO A 88 9.85 2.91 3.70
CA PRO A 88 11.14 2.62 4.32
C PRO A 88 11.11 2.66 5.86
N PHE A 89 10.15 3.37 6.44
CA PHE A 89 9.98 3.49 7.90
C PHE A 89 8.87 2.59 8.45
N LEU A 90 8.32 1.68 7.63
CA LEU A 90 7.29 0.77 8.09
C LEU A 90 7.93 -0.24 9.05
N LYS A 91 7.51 -0.21 10.31
CA LYS A 91 7.98 -1.15 11.33
C LYS A 91 7.75 -2.58 10.88
N GLU A 92 8.80 -3.40 10.90
CA GLU A 92 8.70 -4.81 10.57
C GLU A 92 7.89 -5.56 11.63
N TRP A 93 7.18 -6.61 11.19
CA TRP A 93 6.51 -7.50 12.14
C TRP A 93 7.54 -8.20 13.04
N PRO A 94 7.17 -8.58 14.26
CA PRO A 94 8.02 -9.45 15.07
C PRO A 94 8.41 -10.70 14.28
N ARG A 95 9.68 -11.13 14.36
CA ARG A 95 10.23 -12.20 13.49
C ARG A 95 9.48 -13.52 13.56
N TRP A 96 8.81 -13.78 14.68
CA TRP A 96 8.03 -14.98 14.94
C TRP A 96 6.59 -14.88 14.39
N TYR A 97 6.14 -13.68 14.02
CA TYR A 97 4.79 -13.41 13.54
C TYR A 97 4.77 -13.30 12.00
N ASP A 98 3.93 -14.11 11.37
CA ASP A 98 3.67 -14.04 9.93
C ASP A 98 2.22 -13.59 9.69
N PRO A 99 2.00 -12.34 9.23
CA PRO A 99 0.66 -11.79 9.00
C PRO A 99 -0.11 -12.58 7.92
N LYS A 100 0.58 -13.24 6.98
CA LYS A 100 -0.07 -14.00 5.91
C LYS A 100 -0.68 -15.29 6.40
N LYS A 101 -0.12 -15.89 7.46
CA LYS A 101 -0.66 -17.10 8.10
C LYS A 101 -1.86 -16.80 8.99
N ALA A 102 -1.94 -15.60 9.56
CA ALA A 102 -3.07 -15.18 10.40
C ALA A 102 -4.39 -15.07 9.61
N THR A 103 -4.34 -14.81 8.31
CA THR A 103 -5.52 -14.68 7.43
C THR A 103 -6.19 -16.01 7.03
N ILE A 104 -5.55 -17.16 7.25
CA ILE A 104 -6.03 -18.46 6.71
C ILE A 104 -7.02 -19.16 7.66
N ASN A 105 -7.07 -18.77 8.94
CA ASN A 105 -7.92 -19.43 9.94
C ASN A 105 -9.29 -18.75 10.14
N ARG A 106 -9.91 -18.24 9.07
CA ARG A 106 -11.29 -17.72 9.10
C ARG A 106 -12.21 -18.51 8.19
#